data_AF-A0A392PP85-F1
#
_entry.id   AF-A0A392PP85-F1
#
_cell.length_a   1.000
_cell.length_b   1.000
_cell.length_c   1.000
_cell.angle_alpha   90.00
_cell.angle_beta   90.00
_cell.angle_gamma   90.00
#
_symmetry.space_group_name_H-M   'P 1'
#
loop_
_entity.id
_entity.type
_entity.pdbx_description
1 polymer ?
#
loop_
_entity_poly.entity_id
_entity_poly.type
_entity_poly.pdbx_seq_one_letter_code
_entity_poly.pdbx_strand_id
1 'polypeptide(L)'
;TIIECLKLSCTGELPPNARSGHSFIHDPKVSGETETKGQIKLRFKTAAGRDVVCIRSFQLTQKASKMEYKAIESVLQTINPHSGEV
;
A
#
# COMPACT_ATOMS: atom_id res chain seq x y z
N THR A 1 -3.01 8.98 -4.33
CA THR A 1 -2.98 9.24 -5.79
C THR A 1 -1.77 8.58 -6.43
N ILE A 2 -1.61 8.56 -7.77
CA ILE A 2 -0.60 7.72 -8.47
C ILE A 2 0.85 8.00 -7.99
N ILE A 3 1.28 9.26 -7.99
CA ILE A 3 2.66 9.63 -7.62
C ILE A 3 2.96 9.31 -6.15
N GLU A 4 1.99 9.54 -5.28
CA GLU A 4 2.07 9.19 -3.86
C GLU A 4 2.17 7.67 -3.65
N CYS A 5 1.43 6.87 -4.43
CA CYS A 5 1.54 5.41 -4.39
C CYS A 5 2.94 4.95 -4.79
N LEU A 6 3.54 5.54 -5.83
CA LEU A 6 4.91 5.25 -6.23
C LEU A 6 5.91 5.61 -5.13
N LYS A 7 5.79 6.80 -4.55
CA LYS A 7 6.64 7.24 -3.44
C LYS A 7 6.54 6.26 -2.26
N LEU A 8 5.32 5.97 -1.80
CA LEU A 8 5.07 5.08 -0.68
C LEU A 8 5.61 3.65 -0.94
N SER A 9 5.45 3.13 -2.15
CA SER A 9 6.00 1.81 -2.52
C SER A 9 7.52 1.76 -2.48
N CYS A 10 8.20 2.84 -2.85
CA CYS A 10 9.66 2.88 -2.94
C CYS A 10 10.35 3.30 -1.64
N THR A 11 9.73 4.17 -0.84
CA THR A 11 10.37 4.76 0.35
C THR A 11 9.68 4.39 1.66
N GLY A 12 8.44 3.88 1.62
CA GLY A 12 7.62 3.67 2.81
C GLY A 12 7.07 4.96 3.43
N GLU A 13 7.34 6.12 2.83
CA GLU A 13 6.85 7.40 3.33
C GLU A 13 5.42 7.70 2.86
N LEU A 14 4.57 8.07 3.81
CA LEU A 14 3.23 8.58 3.52
C LEU A 14 3.28 9.99 2.89
N PRO A 15 2.24 10.39 2.16
CA PRO A 15 2.14 11.76 1.64
C PRO A 15 2.18 12.80 2.76
N PRO A 16 2.71 14.00 2.49
CA PRO A 16 2.63 15.10 3.44
C PRO A 16 1.16 15.38 3.78
N ASN A 17 0.88 15.74 5.03
CA ASN A 17 -0.46 16.01 5.53
C ASN A 17 -1.43 14.81 5.50
N ALA A 18 -0.94 13.58 5.28
CA ALA A 18 -1.80 12.38 5.23
C ALA A 18 -2.45 11.97 6.58
N ARG A 19 -2.29 12.77 7.64
CA ARG A 19 -2.80 12.54 9.01
C ARG A 19 -2.57 11.09 9.47
N SER A 20 -1.30 10.65 9.42
CA SER A 20 -0.89 9.27 9.73
C SER A 20 -1.51 8.19 8.82
N GLY A 21 -1.81 8.52 7.57
CA GLY A 21 -2.29 7.59 6.54
C GLY A 21 -3.80 7.62 6.31
N HIS A 22 -4.55 8.33 7.14
CA HIS A 22 -6.01 8.36 7.11
C HIS A 22 -6.57 8.97 5.82
N SER A 23 -5.97 10.06 5.32
CA SER A 23 -6.45 10.71 4.09
C SER A 23 -5.86 10.12 2.82
N PHE A 24 -5.01 9.10 2.95
CA PHE A 24 -4.44 8.38 1.81
C PHE A 24 -5.31 7.22 1.34
N ILE A 25 -6.05 6.60 2.27
CA ILE A 25 -7.03 5.55 1.97
C ILE A 25 -8.39 6.20 1.73
N HIS A 26 -9.16 5.65 0.79
CA HIS A 26 -10.51 6.13 0.53
C HIS A 26 -11.36 6.05 1.81
N ASP A 27 -12.13 7.10 2.09
CA ASP A 27 -12.92 7.21 3.32
C ASP A 27 -14.10 6.22 3.26
N PRO A 28 -14.20 5.23 4.18
CA PRO A 28 -15.29 4.26 4.23
C PRO A 28 -16.67 4.90 4.28
N LYS A 29 -16.81 6.11 4.85
CA LYS A 29 -18.09 6.83 4.92
C LYS A 29 -18.65 7.18 3.56
N VAL A 30 -17.79 7.41 2.56
CA VAL A 30 -18.22 7.76 1.20
C VAL A 30 -19.00 6.62 0.57
N SER A 31 -18.62 5.37 0.87
CA SER A 31 -19.33 4.16 0.42
C SER A 31 -20.37 3.65 1.43
N GLY A 32 -20.54 4.30 2.59
CA GLY A 32 -21.42 3.82 3.67
C GLY A 32 -20.90 2.58 4.41
N GLU A 33 -19.60 2.28 4.27
CA GLU A 33 -18.96 1.12 4.88
C GLU A 33 -18.28 1.47 6.20
N THR A 34 -18.01 0.46 7.03
CA THR A 34 -17.23 0.64 8.26
C THR A 34 -15.72 0.47 8.05
N GLU A 35 -15.31 -0.05 6.90
CA GLU A 35 -13.93 -0.36 6.58
C GLU A 35 -13.63 -0.14 5.09
N THR A 36 -12.41 0.28 4.80
CA THR A 36 -11.86 0.27 3.46
C THR A 36 -10.46 -0.32 3.49
N LYS A 37 -10.19 -1.27 2.59
CA LYS A 37 -8.86 -1.84 2.37
C LYS A 37 -8.28 -1.29 1.08
N GLY A 38 -7.02 -0.88 1.13
CA GLY A 38 -6.27 -0.39 -0.03
C GLY A 38 -5.04 -1.24 -0.26
N GLN A 39 -4.69 -1.51 -1.52
CA GLN A 39 -3.44 -2.19 -1.88
C GLN A 39 -2.75 -1.45 -3.01
N ILE A 40 -1.43 -1.28 -2.86
CA ILE A 40 -0.54 -0.86 -3.94
C ILE A 40 0.25 -2.08 -4.38
N LYS A 41 0.26 -2.37 -5.68
CA LYS A 41 1.08 -3.42 -6.31
C LYS A 41 1.94 -2.78 -7.38
N LEU A 42 3.22 -2.57 -7.07
CA LEU A 42 4.19 -1.97 -7.98
C LEU A 42 5.12 -3.05 -8.52
N ARG A 43 5.10 -3.26 -9.84
CA ARG A 43 6.06 -4.13 -10.54
C ARG A 43 7.18 -3.27 -11.14
N PHE A 44 8.42 -3.65 -10.92
CA PHE A 44 9.59 -3.00 -11.52
C PHE A 44 10.71 -4.02 -11.78
N LYS A 45 11.66 -3.64 -12.64
CA LYS A 45 12.88 -4.41 -12.86
C LYS A 45 14.03 -3.77 -12.09
N THR A 46 14.84 -4.59 -11.44
CA THR A 46 16.11 -4.13 -10.85
C THR A 46 17.12 -3.79 -11.94
N ALA A 47 18.21 -3.10 -11.58
CA ALA A 47 19.33 -2.87 -12.49
C ALA A 47 19.93 -4.16 -13.06
N ALA A 48 19.81 -5.29 -12.35
CA ALA A 48 20.23 -6.61 -12.79
C ALA A 48 19.17 -7.35 -13.63
N GLY A 49 18.10 -6.67 -14.07
CA GLY A 49 17.04 -7.23 -14.92
C GLY A 49 16.02 -8.13 -14.21
N ARG A 50 16.14 -8.32 -12.88
CA ARG A 50 15.22 -9.16 -12.10
C ARG A 50 13.88 -8.47 -11.89
N ASP A 51 12.78 -9.21 -12.09
CA ASP A 51 11.42 -8.75 -11.79
C ASP A 51 11.15 -8.74 -10.29
N VAL A 52 10.61 -7.61 -9.81
CA VAL A 52 10.24 -7.40 -8.41
C VAL A 52 8.80 -6.92 -8.36
N VAL A 53 8.05 -7.42 -7.39
CA VAL A 53 6.72 -6.91 -7.05
C VAL A 53 6.73 -6.39 -5.62
N CYS A 54 6.50 -5.10 -5.45
CA CYS A 54 6.28 -4.46 -4.16
C CYS A 54 4.78 -4.42 -3.88
N ILE A 55 4.38 -5.02 -2.76
CA ILE A 55 3.01 -5.01 -2.26
C ILE A 55 2.97 -4.23 -0.96
N ARG A 56 2.04 -3.28 -0.88
CA ARG A 56 1.72 -2.54 0.34
C ARG A 56 0.22 -2.60 0.55
N SER A 57 -0.23 -3.16 1.66
CA SER A 57 -1.65 -3.30 1.97
C SER A 57 -1.99 -2.48 3.23
N PHE A 58 -3.12 -1.80 3.19
CA PHE A 58 -3.58 -0.87 4.21
C PHE A 58 -5.05 -1.09 4.51
N GLN A 59 -5.45 -0.66 5.70
CA GLN A 59 -6.83 -0.66 6.13
C GLN A 59 -7.14 0.63 6.88
N LEU A 60 -8.32 1.16 6.62
CA LEU A 60 -8.89 2.28 7.32
C LEU A 60 -10.26 1.86 7.85
N THR A 61 -10.42 1.89 9.17
CA THR A 61 -11.65 1.44 9.85
C THR A 61 -12.28 2.62 10.60
N GLN A 62 -13.58 2.82 10.41
CA GLN A 62 -14.38 3.76 11.18
C GLN A 62 -14.80 3.11 12.50
N LYS A 63 -14.25 3.59 13.62
CA LYS A 63 -14.72 3.26 14.97
C LYS A 63 -15.72 4.31 15.47
N ALA A 64 -16.37 4.08 16.61
CA ALA A 64 -17.39 4.99 17.14
C ALA A 64 -16.97 6.47 17.19
N SER A 65 -15.74 6.77 17.61
CA SER A 65 -15.25 8.14 17.81
C SER A 65 -14.06 8.55 16.95
N LYS A 66 -13.45 7.62 16.20
CA LYS A 66 -12.23 7.88 15.45
C LYS A 66 -12.10 6.99 14.23
N MET A 67 -11.30 7.47 13.28
CA MET A 67 -10.75 6.63 12.23
C MET A 67 -9.51 5.92 12.76
N GLU A 68 -9.30 4.68 12.36
CA GLU A 68 -8.11 3.91 12.67
C GLU A 68 -7.46 3.41 11.38
N TYR A 69 -6.24 3.87 11.13
CA TYR A 69 -5.41 3.39 10.04
C TYR A 69 -4.50 2.25 10.51
N LYS A 70 -4.34 1.24 9.66
CA LYS A 70 -3.42 0.12 9.86
C LYS A 70 -2.68 -0.21 8.56
N ALA A 71 -1.35 -0.25 8.62
CA ALA A 71 -0.55 -0.94 7.61
C ALA A 71 -0.62 -2.45 7.87
N ILE A 72 -1.13 -3.22 6.92
CA ILE A 72 -1.33 -4.67 7.06
C ILE A 72 -0.10 -5.41 6.55
N GLU A 73 0.39 -5.04 5.38
CA GLU A 73 1.37 -5.83 4.65
C GLU A 73 2.40 -4.93 3.98
N SER A 74 3.66 -5.36 4.04
CA SER A 74 4.77 -4.74 3.35
C SER A 74 5.70 -5.83 2.81
N VAL A 75 5.43 -6.27 1.59
CA VAL A 75 6.14 -7.39 0.96
C VAL A 75 6.90 -6.91 -0.28
N LEU A 76 8.09 -7.47 -0.48
CA LEU A 76 8.86 -7.41 -1.72
C LEU A 76 9.01 -8.85 -2.21
N GLN A 77 8.43 -9.17 -3.36
CA GLN A 77 8.52 -10.49 -3.98
C GLN A 77 9.46 -10.45 -5.18
N THR A 78 10.25 -11.50 -5.35
CA THR A 78 11.15 -11.65 -6.49
C THR A 78 11.02 -13.05 -7.04
N ILE A 79 10.88 -13.20 -8.35
CA ILE A 79 10.83 -14.52 -8.95
C ILE A 79 12.23 -15.11 -8.96
N ASN A 80 12.40 -16.30 -8.37
CA ASN A 80 13.64 -17.05 -8.48
C ASN A 80 13.84 -17.46 -9.94
N PRO A 81 14.92 -17.02 -10.61
CA PRO A 81 15.12 -17.29 -12.03
C PRO A 81 15.41 -18.77 -12.33
N HIS A 82 15.70 -19.59 -11.32
CA HIS A 82 15.99 -21.02 -11.48
C HIS A 82 14.79 -21.92 -11.17
N SER A 83 14.02 -21.62 -10.09
CA SER A 83 12.86 -22.42 -9.69
C SER A 83 11.51 -21.86 -10.15
N GLY A 84 11.45 -20.59 -10.57
CA GLY A 84 10.19 -19.90 -10.91
C GLY A 84 9.30 -19.57 -9.71
N GLU A 85 9.75 -19.86 -8.49
CA GLU A 85 9.03 -19.56 -7.26
C GLU A 85 9.06 -18.06 -6.94
N VAL A 86 8.00 -17.57 -6.28
CA VAL A 86 7.75 -16.17 -5.94
C VAL A 86 8.09 -15.87 -4.49
#